data_AF-A0A2V8SDM0-F1
#
_entry.id   AF-A0A2V8SDM0-F1
#
_cell.length_a   1.000
_cell.length_b   1.000
_cell.length_c   1.000
_cell.angle_alpha   90.00
_cell.angle_beta   90.00
_cell.angle_gamma   90.00
#
_symmetry.space_group_name_H-M   'P 1'
#
loop_
_entity.id
_entity.type
_entity.pdbx_description
1 polymer ?
#
loop_
_entity_poly.entity_id
_entity_poly.type
_entity_poly.pdbx_seq_one_letter_code
_entity_poly.pdbx_strand_id
1 'polypeptide(L)'
;MRTPGRYAIEQGSRRSGADDRGSALVMAIFVLALLTGMGAALLFVTENEVKMSQVDLRSKQVFYLAEAGLEDARETLRVTNLNAAITANRDTFNDDLTAAAGANGLIDFDPAAVKATYDSSGTVTGFTGYGDDVPLKAVTAFSGGRYVAFLTNDAVDGRATLIDSNDRVMITALGGSTGYAIEEVQAIVERDAFPAMPATITMVGPTANFDGGNSNAKAYTGNDCAGGIAGLSLPVVGVIGAASETSAEAGVHKPGSYTSGANTGVDTVTNVSNTIDPAWKDCDALHDLAGKVRSAADLVGNASTPNGSLGTAAAPKIVYIEGDYTVASSLNGGGLLWVTGTLTFSGNAAWTGTLFIVGKGNFQRNGGGNGALSGASFVANIAGPDGQMWTSDDCSGPDGIKGTTDDGAAVATYDNAGGGNGDTGYCSTAIKNVQQEFPFVVVDFRQR
;
A
#
# COMPACT_ATOMS: atom_id res chain seq x y z
N MET A 1 125.02 38.39 -33.18
CA MET A 1 124.94 37.34 -34.22
C MET A 1 124.95 35.98 -33.51
N ARG A 2 123.92 35.15 -33.76
CA ARG A 2 123.64 33.79 -33.24
C ARG A 2 123.24 33.59 -31.75
N THR A 3 122.04 33.03 -31.63
CA THR A 3 121.16 32.50 -30.55
C THR A 3 121.71 31.24 -29.83
N PRO A 4 121.03 30.57 -28.85
CA PRO A 4 119.65 30.74 -28.29
C PRO A 4 119.48 30.65 -26.75
N GLY A 5 118.28 31.02 -26.28
CA GLY A 5 117.78 30.84 -24.90
C GLY A 5 116.97 29.55 -24.67
N ARG A 6 116.83 29.16 -23.40
CA ARG A 6 116.05 28.02 -22.90
C ARG A 6 114.75 28.48 -22.23
N TYR A 7 113.64 27.79 -22.53
CA TYR A 7 112.34 27.87 -21.86
C TYR A 7 112.26 26.82 -20.73
N ALA A 8 111.62 27.19 -19.61
CA ALA A 8 111.25 26.30 -18.51
C ALA A 8 109.73 26.04 -18.50
N ILE A 9 109.38 24.87 -17.97
CA ILE A 9 108.12 24.13 -18.08
C ILE A 9 107.17 24.50 -16.94
N GLU A 10 105.89 24.75 -17.26
CA GLU A 10 104.78 24.82 -16.31
C GLU A 10 103.95 23.52 -16.46
N GLN A 11 103.89 22.71 -15.41
CA GLN A 11 103.12 21.45 -15.37
C GLN A 11 101.67 21.72 -14.94
N GLY A 12 100.76 21.75 -15.90
CA GLY A 12 99.31 21.67 -15.65
C GLY A 12 98.88 20.24 -15.32
N SER A 13 98.38 20.06 -14.10
CA SER A 13 97.67 18.86 -13.64
C SER A 13 96.45 18.57 -14.54
N ARG A 14 96.51 17.47 -15.29
CA ARG A 14 95.33 16.79 -15.87
C ARG A 14 95.16 15.47 -15.14
N ARG A 15 94.01 15.30 -14.47
CA ARG A 15 93.08 14.15 -14.62
C ARG A 15 92.18 13.99 -13.39
N SER A 16 90.87 14.10 -13.61
CA SER A 16 89.85 13.19 -13.06
C SER A 16 88.51 13.57 -13.69
N GLY A 17 88.08 12.81 -14.70
CA GLY A 17 86.83 13.02 -15.43
C GLY A 17 86.36 11.71 -16.06
N ALA A 18 86.47 10.62 -15.31
CA ALA A 18 86.25 9.26 -15.81
C ALA A 18 85.41 8.36 -14.87
N ASP A 19 84.56 8.92 -14.00
CA ASP A 19 83.70 8.12 -13.11
C ASP A 19 82.19 8.48 -13.11
N ASP A 20 81.75 9.59 -13.70
CA ASP A 20 80.31 9.98 -13.64
C ASP A 20 79.40 9.27 -14.66
N ARG A 21 79.96 8.56 -15.65
CA ARG A 21 79.16 7.86 -16.67
C ARG A 21 78.58 6.53 -16.18
N GLY A 22 79.24 5.89 -15.21
CA GLY A 22 78.76 4.64 -14.60
C GLY A 22 77.65 4.88 -13.58
N SER A 23 77.78 5.93 -12.76
CA SER A 23 76.78 6.31 -11.75
C SER A 23 75.47 6.81 -12.40
N ALA A 24 75.56 7.54 -13.52
CA ALA A 24 74.39 7.99 -14.28
C ALA A 24 73.58 6.82 -14.88
N LEU A 25 74.25 5.78 -15.40
CA LEU A 25 73.58 4.59 -15.92
C LEU A 25 72.88 3.79 -14.80
N VAL A 26 73.55 3.64 -13.65
CA VAL A 26 72.98 2.95 -12.49
C VAL A 26 71.77 3.71 -11.93
N MET A 27 71.85 5.04 -11.83
CA MET A 27 70.70 5.89 -11.50
C MET A 27 69.55 5.72 -12.50
N ALA A 28 69.83 5.73 -13.80
CA ALA A 28 68.80 5.56 -14.82
C ALA A 28 68.10 4.19 -14.72
N ILE A 29 68.86 3.12 -14.47
CA ILE A 29 68.31 1.77 -14.28
C ILE A 29 67.50 1.70 -12.98
N PHE A 30 67.98 2.29 -11.88
CA PHE A 30 67.22 2.34 -10.63
C PHE A 30 65.90 3.09 -10.78
N VAL A 31 65.92 4.25 -11.45
CA VAL A 31 64.71 5.05 -11.73
C VAL A 31 63.75 4.28 -12.65
N LEU A 32 64.25 3.62 -13.70
CA LEU A 32 63.43 2.77 -14.56
C LEU A 32 62.82 1.58 -13.80
N ALA A 33 63.59 0.93 -12.92
CA ALA A 33 63.10 -0.17 -12.10
C ALA A 33 62.00 0.31 -11.13
N LEU A 34 62.17 1.48 -10.51
CA LEU A 34 61.16 2.10 -9.66
C LEU A 34 59.90 2.46 -10.43
N LEU A 35 60.03 3.11 -11.60
CA LEU A 35 58.89 3.46 -12.46
C LEU A 35 58.14 2.23 -12.96
N THR A 36 58.86 1.16 -13.30
CA THR A 36 58.24 -0.11 -13.73
C THR A 36 57.51 -0.77 -12.57
N GLY A 37 58.10 -0.77 -11.36
CA GLY A 37 57.46 -1.26 -10.14
C GLY A 37 56.19 -0.48 -9.78
N MET A 38 56.24 0.85 -9.87
CA MET A 38 55.07 1.72 -9.67
C MET A 38 53.99 1.49 -10.73
N GLY A 39 54.39 1.35 -12.01
CA GLY A 39 53.47 1.06 -13.11
C GLY A 39 52.75 -0.27 -12.93
N ALA A 40 53.48 -1.32 -12.53
CA ALA A 40 52.89 -2.63 -12.24
C ALA A 40 51.92 -2.58 -11.05
N ALA A 41 52.27 -1.84 -9.98
CA ALA A 41 51.39 -1.65 -8.83
C ALA A 41 50.09 -0.92 -9.20
N LEU A 42 50.16 0.13 -10.01
CA LEU A 42 48.98 0.87 -10.49
C LEU A 42 48.08 0.02 -11.37
N LEU A 43 48.64 -0.82 -12.25
CA LEU A 43 47.85 -1.76 -13.05
C LEU A 43 47.10 -2.77 -12.16
N PHE A 44 47.77 -3.30 -11.13
CA PHE A 44 47.14 -4.22 -10.19
C PHE A 44 46.01 -3.56 -9.39
N VAL A 45 46.19 -2.31 -8.95
CA VAL A 45 45.13 -1.53 -8.30
C VAL A 45 43.95 -1.32 -9.26
N THR A 46 44.22 -0.95 -10.50
CA THR A 46 43.18 -0.71 -11.53
C THR A 46 42.38 -2.00 -11.83
N GLU A 47 43.05 -3.15 -11.96
CA GLU A 47 42.37 -4.43 -12.19
C GLU A 47 41.46 -4.81 -11.01
N ASN A 48 41.89 -4.57 -9.77
CA ASN A 48 41.07 -4.83 -8.60
C ASN A 48 39.88 -3.88 -8.49
N GLU A 49 40.07 -2.59 -8.81
CA GLU A 49 38.99 -1.62 -8.85
C GLU A 49 37.93 -1.99 -9.91
N VAL A 50 38.35 -2.42 -11.10
CA VAL A 50 37.43 -2.88 -12.15
C VAL A 50 36.65 -4.13 -11.71
N LYS A 51 37.32 -5.11 -11.10
CA LYS A 51 36.66 -6.32 -10.58
C LYS A 51 35.67 -5.97 -9.47
N MET A 52 36.05 -5.10 -8.55
CA MET A 52 35.19 -4.66 -7.45
C MET A 52 33.97 -3.88 -7.99
N SER A 53 34.16 -3.00 -8.97
CA SER A 53 33.08 -2.28 -9.64
C SER A 53 32.11 -3.21 -10.36
N GLN A 54 32.61 -4.25 -11.02
CA GLN A 54 31.75 -5.25 -11.67
C GLN A 54 30.94 -6.08 -10.66
N VAL A 55 31.53 -6.43 -9.52
CA VAL A 55 30.82 -7.13 -8.44
C VAL A 55 29.73 -6.23 -7.84
N ASP A 56 30.03 -4.96 -7.57
CA ASP A 56 29.05 -3.99 -7.07
C ASP A 56 27.87 -3.79 -8.03
N LEU A 57 28.15 -3.61 -9.33
CA LEU A 57 27.10 -3.48 -10.35
C LEU A 57 26.22 -4.73 -10.42
N ARG A 58 26.83 -5.93 -10.33
CA ARG A 58 26.07 -7.19 -10.35
C ARG A 58 25.22 -7.36 -9.11
N SER A 59 25.76 -7.11 -7.91
CA SER A 59 24.99 -7.19 -6.66
C SER A 59 23.79 -6.24 -6.69
N LYS A 60 23.96 -5.00 -7.15
CA LYS A 60 22.82 -4.08 -7.36
C LYS A 60 21.80 -4.60 -8.37
N GLN A 61 22.27 -5.17 -9.48
CA GLN A 61 21.38 -5.73 -10.50
C GLN A 61 20.55 -6.89 -9.95
N VAL A 62 21.16 -7.82 -9.21
CA VAL A 62 20.44 -8.97 -8.64
C VAL A 62 19.56 -8.59 -7.46
N PHE A 63 19.93 -7.55 -6.72
CA PHE A 63 19.06 -6.93 -5.71
C PHE A 63 17.76 -6.40 -6.34
N TYR A 64 17.86 -5.60 -7.41
CA TYR A 64 16.65 -5.10 -8.10
C TYR A 64 15.84 -6.22 -8.76
N LEU A 65 16.48 -7.32 -9.17
CA LEU A 65 15.75 -8.52 -9.64
C LEU A 65 14.98 -9.20 -8.51
N ALA A 66 15.56 -9.27 -7.32
CA ALA A 66 14.92 -9.82 -6.14
C ALA A 66 13.75 -8.94 -5.69
N GLU A 67 13.91 -7.61 -5.68
CA GLU A 67 12.82 -6.66 -5.44
C GLU A 67 11.69 -6.80 -6.48
N ALA A 68 12.03 -6.91 -7.76
CA ALA A 68 11.02 -7.14 -8.81
C ALA A 68 10.23 -8.45 -8.56
N GLY A 69 10.90 -9.51 -8.09
CA GLY A 69 10.25 -10.75 -7.70
C GLY A 69 9.34 -10.60 -6.47
N LEU A 70 9.73 -9.79 -5.50
CA LEU A 70 8.94 -9.48 -4.31
C LEU A 70 7.66 -8.71 -4.67
N GLU A 71 7.78 -7.68 -5.51
CA GLU A 71 6.65 -6.87 -5.99
C GLU A 71 5.65 -7.71 -6.81
N ASP A 72 6.16 -8.51 -7.75
CA ASP A 72 5.31 -9.39 -8.58
C ASP A 72 4.65 -10.50 -7.75
N ALA A 73 5.34 -11.03 -6.73
CA ALA A 73 4.76 -11.98 -5.80
C ALA A 73 3.66 -11.36 -4.93
N ARG A 74 3.85 -10.12 -4.46
CA ARG A 74 2.83 -9.39 -3.69
C ARG A 74 1.57 -9.18 -4.50
N GLU A 75 1.70 -8.79 -5.76
CA GLU A 75 0.55 -8.66 -6.66
C GLU A 75 -0.08 -10.02 -6.98
N THR A 76 0.73 -11.08 -7.14
CA THR A 76 0.22 -12.44 -7.35
C THR A 76 -0.61 -12.92 -6.16
N LEU A 77 -0.15 -12.66 -4.93
CA LEU A 77 -0.89 -12.96 -3.70
C LEU A 77 -2.24 -12.22 -3.68
N ARG A 78 -2.23 -10.92 -4.02
CA ARG A 78 -3.44 -10.09 -4.07
C ARG A 78 -4.44 -10.63 -5.09
N VAL A 79 -3.99 -10.88 -6.33
CA VAL A 79 -4.84 -11.41 -7.41
C VAL A 79 -5.38 -12.80 -7.08
N THR A 80 -4.60 -13.65 -6.41
CA THR A 80 -5.06 -14.98 -5.96
C THR A 80 -6.16 -14.85 -4.92
N ASN A 81 -5.97 -13.98 -3.92
CA ASN A 81 -6.98 -13.62 -2.92
C ASN A 81 -8.25 -13.01 -3.56
N LEU A 82 -8.13 -12.21 -4.63
CA LEU A 82 -9.30 -11.67 -5.33
C LEU A 82 -10.07 -12.76 -6.10
N ASN A 83 -9.35 -13.70 -6.70
CA ASN A 83 -9.94 -14.77 -7.51
C ASN A 83 -10.40 -15.99 -6.69
N ALA A 84 -10.15 -16.01 -5.38
CA ALA A 84 -10.58 -17.10 -4.52
C ALA A 84 -12.11 -17.21 -4.53
N ALA A 85 -12.62 -18.36 -5.00
CA ALA A 85 -14.05 -18.59 -5.19
C ALA A 85 -14.85 -18.70 -3.88
N ILE A 86 -14.17 -18.77 -2.73
CA ILE A 86 -14.76 -18.98 -1.41
C ILE A 86 -14.38 -17.78 -0.54
N THR A 87 -15.37 -17.10 0.04
CA THR A 87 -15.15 -15.92 0.90
C THR A 87 -14.20 -16.21 2.07
N ALA A 88 -14.29 -17.39 2.70
CA ALA A 88 -13.41 -17.80 3.80
C ALA A 88 -11.90 -17.82 3.42
N ASN A 89 -11.59 -17.95 2.14
CA ASN A 89 -10.23 -17.93 1.59
C ASN A 89 -9.72 -16.50 1.29
N ARG A 90 -10.60 -15.50 1.34
CA ARG A 90 -10.22 -14.09 1.17
C ARG A 90 -9.98 -13.40 2.53
N ASP A 91 -10.20 -14.13 3.62
CA ASP A 91 -10.39 -13.60 4.97
C ASP A 91 -9.16 -13.69 5.87
N THR A 92 -8.20 -14.52 5.49
CA THR A 92 -6.93 -14.82 6.18
C THR A 92 -5.95 -15.32 5.14
N PHE A 93 -4.64 -15.34 5.39
CA PHE A 93 -3.68 -15.99 4.49
C PHE A 93 -3.59 -17.53 4.64
N ASN A 94 -4.50 -18.17 5.38
CA ASN A 94 -4.42 -19.60 5.72
C ASN A 94 -4.39 -20.52 4.49
N ASP A 95 -5.18 -20.22 3.47
CA ASP A 95 -5.23 -21.02 2.25
C ASP A 95 -4.03 -20.75 1.34
N ASP A 96 -3.56 -19.50 1.27
CA ASP A 96 -2.31 -19.16 0.60
C ASP A 96 -1.12 -19.90 1.23
N LEU A 97 -1.06 -19.95 2.56
CA LEU A 97 -0.06 -20.70 3.31
C LEU A 97 -0.20 -22.21 3.09
N THR A 98 -1.43 -22.72 3.04
CA THR A 98 -1.69 -24.13 2.70
C THR A 98 -1.25 -24.46 1.28
N ALA A 99 -1.43 -23.55 0.33
CA ALA A 99 -0.96 -23.72 -1.04
C ALA A 99 0.58 -23.68 -1.11
N ALA A 100 1.22 -22.80 -0.34
CA ALA A 100 2.67 -22.69 -0.24
C ALA A 100 3.32 -23.95 0.35
N ALA A 101 2.65 -24.61 1.30
CA ALA A 101 3.11 -25.82 1.98
C ALA A 101 3.23 -27.06 1.06
N GLY A 102 2.73 -27.01 -0.17
CA GLY A 102 2.95 -28.05 -1.15
C GLY A 102 2.36 -29.42 -0.79
N ALA A 103 3.05 -30.49 -1.17
CA ALA A 103 2.50 -31.84 -1.17
C ALA A 103 2.48 -32.49 0.22
N ASN A 104 3.43 -32.13 1.08
CA ASN A 104 3.56 -32.64 2.44
C ASN A 104 2.62 -31.91 3.43
N GLY A 105 2.08 -30.74 3.05
CA GLY A 105 1.19 -29.93 3.87
C GLY A 105 1.87 -29.23 5.04
N LEU A 106 3.18 -29.00 4.95
CA LEU A 106 4.02 -28.31 5.91
C LEU A 106 4.82 -27.23 5.20
N ILE A 107 4.93 -26.04 5.80
CA ILE A 107 5.91 -25.05 5.34
C ILE A 107 7.25 -25.38 6.01
N ASP A 108 8.17 -25.98 5.26
CA ASP A 108 9.55 -26.24 5.68
C ASP A 108 10.58 -25.47 4.84
N PHE A 109 10.11 -24.45 4.12
CA PHE A 109 10.93 -23.56 3.31
C PHE A 109 12.10 -22.93 4.09
N ASP A 110 13.31 -23.27 3.68
CA ASP A 110 14.56 -22.64 4.13
C ASP A 110 15.18 -21.80 2.99
N PRO A 111 15.14 -20.46 3.07
CA PRO A 111 15.78 -19.59 2.08
C PRO A 111 17.26 -19.92 1.86
N ALA A 112 17.98 -20.34 2.90
CA ALA A 112 19.41 -20.64 2.82
C ALA A 112 19.71 -21.95 2.06
N ALA A 113 18.72 -22.83 1.93
CA ALA A 113 18.83 -24.05 1.14
C ALA A 113 18.65 -23.81 -0.37
N VAL A 114 18.07 -22.66 -0.75
CA VAL A 114 17.79 -22.32 -2.15
C VAL A 114 19.07 -22.02 -2.90
N LYS A 115 19.22 -22.63 -4.07
CA LYS A 115 20.38 -22.47 -4.96
C LYS A 115 19.93 -22.20 -6.38
N ALA A 116 20.52 -21.19 -7.01
CA ALA A 116 20.32 -20.97 -8.43
C ALA A 116 20.98 -22.08 -9.25
N THR A 117 20.33 -22.46 -10.35
CA THR A 117 20.88 -23.33 -11.38
C THR A 117 21.43 -22.49 -12.51
N TYR A 118 22.52 -22.94 -13.13
CA TYR A 118 23.23 -22.18 -14.15
C TYR A 118 23.34 -22.97 -15.45
N ASP A 119 23.37 -22.26 -16.58
CA ASP A 119 23.85 -22.82 -17.84
C ASP A 119 25.39 -22.83 -17.92
N SER A 120 25.94 -23.32 -19.04
CA SER A 120 27.39 -23.37 -19.27
C SER A 120 28.05 -21.98 -19.33
N SER A 121 27.29 -20.90 -19.47
CA SER A 121 27.78 -19.52 -19.48
C SER A 121 27.72 -18.86 -18.10
N GLY A 122 27.23 -19.57 -17.07
CA GLY A 122 27.03 -19.02 -15.73
C GLY A 122 25.81 -18.09 -15.63
N THR A 123 24.85 -18.23 -16.54
CA THR A 123 23.56 -17.53 -16.50
C THR A 123 22.54 -18.34 -15.71
N VAL A 124 21.78 -17.68 -14.84
CA VAL A 124 20.73 -18.34 -14.04
C VAL A 124 19.61 -18.87 -14.94
N THR A 125 19.31 -20.17 -14.82
CA THR A 125 18.24 -20.87 -15.53
C THR A 125 17.05 -21.17 -14.65
N GLY A 126 17.24 -21.21 -13.33
CA GLY A 126 16.20 -21.54 -12.36
C GLY A 126 16.73 -21.57 -10.94
N PHE A 127 15.91 -22.09 -10.02
CA PHE A 127 16.22 -22.24 -8.61
C PHE A 127 15.82 -23.64 -8.15
N THR A 128 16.54 -24.18 -7.16
CA THR A 128 16.34 -25.51 -6.57
C THR A 128 16.59 -25.45 -5.06
N GLY A 129 16.28 -26.51 -4.32
CA GLY A 129 16.61 -26.61 -2.89
C GLY A 129 15.50 -26.17 -1.93
N TYR A 130 14.31 -25.84 -2.44
CA TYR A 130 13.10 -25.50 -1.68
C TYR A 130 12.15 -26.69 -1.48
N GLY A 131 12.66 -27.93 -1.54
CA GLY A 131 11.86 -29.12 -1.25
C GLY A 131 10.59 -29.25 -2.11
N ASP A 132 9.46 -29.49 -1.44
CA ASP A 132 8.13 -29.52 -2.04
C ASP A 132 7.30 -28.26 -1.80
N ASP A 133 7.83 -27.27 -1.07
CA ASP A 133 7.20 -25.95 -0.95
C ASP A 133 6.98 -25.34 -2.34
N VAL A 134 5.78 -24.82 -2.55
CA VAL A 134 5.36 -24.25 -3.82
C VAL A 134 5.70 -22.77 -3.85
N PRO A 135 6.48 -22.30 -4.85
CA PRO A 135 6.73 -20.87 -5.00
C PRO A 135 5.42 -20.11 -5.23
N LEU A 136 5.16 -19.07 -4.42
CA LEU A 136 4.09 -18.10 -4.66
C LEU A 136 4.24 -17.46 -6.05
N LYS A 137 5.48 -17.19 -6.45
CA LYS A 137 5.83 -16.85 -7.83
C LYS A 137 6.86 -17.81 -8.38
N ALA A 138 6.45 -18.56 -9.40
CA ALA A 138 7.35 -19.44 -10.16
C ALA A 138 8.47 -18.64 -10.83
N VAL A 139 9.54 -19.36 -11.19
CA VAL A 139 10.74 -18.77 -11.82
C VAL A 139 10.36 -17.95 -13.06
N THR A 140 10.59 -16.64 -12.98
CA THR A 140 10.20 -15.68 -14.02
C THR A 140 11.43 -14.93 -14.53
N ALA A 141 11.52 -14.72 -15.84
CA ALA A 141 12.64 -14.00 -16.47
C ALA A 141 12.34 -12.50 -16.51
N PHE A 142 13.32 -11.68 -16.13
CA PHE A 142 13.20 -10.22 -16.14
C PHE A 142 14.58 -9.57 -16.34
N SER A 143 14.66 -8.55 -17.21
CA SER A 143 15.87 -7.73 -17.43
C SER A 143 17.20 -8.51 -17.53
N GLY A 144 17.21 -9.67 -18.21
CA GLY A 144 18.41 -10.50 -18.39
C GLY A 144 18.80 -11.39 -17.20
N GLY A 145 17.98 -11.40 -16.15
CA GLY A 145 18.07 -12.35 -15.03
C GLY A 145 16.76 -13.10 -14.83
N ARG A 146 16.65 -13.77 -13.68
CA ARG A 146 15.45 -14.48 -13.24
C ARG A 146 15.20 -14.22 -11.76
N TYR A 147 13.95 -14.29 -11.35
CA TYR A 147 13.57 -14.29 -9.94
C TYR A 147 12.57 -15.41 -9.62
N VAL A 148 12.43 -15.70 -8.35
CA VAL A 148 11.44 -16.61 -7.76
C VAL A 148 11.03 -16.05 -6.42
N ALA A 149 9.80 -16.31 -5.97
CA ALA A 149 9.35 -15.87 -4.66
C ALA A 149 8.51 -16.93 -3.95
N PHE A 150 8.63 -16.96 -2.63
CA PHE A 150 8.02 -17.92 -1.71
C PHE A 150 7.24 -17.18 -0.64
N LEU A 151 6.19 -17.83 -0.14
CA LEU A 151 5.35 -17.33 0.93
C LEU A 151 5.54 -18.20 2.17
N THR A 152 5.74 -17.56 3.32
CA THR A 152 5.67 -18.22 4.63
C THR A 152 4.83 -17.37 5.56
N ASN A 153 4.46 -17.92 6.71
CA ASN A 153 3.80 -17.10 7.72
C ASN A 153 4.80 -16.10 8.33
N ASP A 154 4.29 -15.09 9.01
CA ASP A 154 5.11 -14.12 9.72
C ASP A 154 5.79 -14.75 10.97
N ALA A 155 6.69 -14.00 11.59
CA ALA A 155 7.44 -14.50 12.73
C ALA A 155 6.59 -14.55 14.02
N VAL A 156 5.52 -13.74 14.11
CA VAL A 156 4.64 -13.67 15.28
C VAL A 156 3.79 -14.93 15.38
N ASP A 157 3.16 -15.35 14.29
CA ASP A 157 2.38 -16.60 14.24
C ASP A 157 3.25 -17.85 14.03
N GLY A 158 4.50 -17.64 13.63
CA GLY A 158 5.51 -18.67 13.42
C GLY A 158 5.60 -19.10 11.96
N ARG A 159 6.78 -18.94 11.36
CA ARG A 159 6.98 -19.03 9.90
C ARG A 159 6.47 -20.31 9.22
N ALA A 160 6.43 -21.42 9.95
CA ALA A 160 6.01 -22.73 9.44
C ALA A 160 4.51 -23.03 9.66
N THR A 161 3.77 -22.17 10.38
CA THR A 161 2.36 -22.41 10.67
C THR A 161 1.50 -22.06 9.46
N LEU A 162 0.39 -22.79 9.29
CA LEU A 162 -0.62 -22.51 8.25
C LEU A 162 -1.77 -21.64 8.75
N ILE A 163 -1.67 -21.17 10.00
CA ILE A 163 -2.68 -20.35 10.65
C ILE A 163 -2.08 -18.96 10.84
N ASP A 164 -2.52 -18.04 9.99
CA ASP A 164 -2.34 -16.60 10.09
C ASP A 164 -3.49 -16.01 10.92
N SER A 165 -3.14 -15.30 11.99
CA SER A 165 -4.08 -14.70 12.92
C SER A 165 -4.09 -13.17 12.89
N ASN A 166 -3.19 -12.57 12.12
CA ASN A 166 -2.93 -11.14 12.14
C ASN A 166 -2.89 -10.48 10.75
N ASP A 167 -3.25 -11.21 9.68
CA ASP A 167 -3.22 -10.74 8.29
C ASP A 167 -1.82 -10.26 7.86
N ARG A 168 -0.77 -10.93 8.34
CA ARG A 168 0.62 -10.67 7.95
C ARG A 168 1.30 -11.95 7.52
N VAL A 169 2.00 -11.87 6.40
CA VAL A 169 2.78 -12.97 5.86
C VAL A 169 4.13 -12.47 5.38
N MET A 170 5.10 -13.38 5.28
CA MET A 170 6.43 -13.04 4.79
C MET A 170 6.61 -13.55 3.37
N ILE A 171 6.98 -12.65 2.45
CA ILE A 171 7.43 -12.99 1.11
C ILE A 171 8.95 -13.01 1.10
N THR A 172 9.53 -14.11 0.64
CA THR A 172 10.98 -14.23 0.36
C THR A 172 11.19 -14.33 -1.14
N ALA A 173 11.90 -13.36 -1.72
CA ALA A 173 12.22 -13.35 -3.14
C ALA A 173 13.73 -13.50 -3.37
N LEU A 174 14.10 -14.29 -4.37
CA LEU A 174 15.48 -14.46 -4.81
C LEU A 174 15.63 -13.97 -6.24
N GLY A 175 16.61 -13.12 -6.49
CA GLY A 175 16.97 -12.62 -7.82
C GLY A 175 18.34 -13.16 -8.23
N GLY A 176 18.47 -13.58 -9.49
CA GLY A 176 19.71 -14.17 -10.00
C GLY A 176 20.01 -13.71 -11.43
N SER A 177 21.30 -13.51 -11.73
CA SER A 177 21.76 -13.09 -13.06
C SER A 177 23.06 -13.78 -13.47
N THR A 178 23.67 -13.35 -14.57
CA THR A 178 24.93 -13.91 -15.07
C THR A 178 26.09 -13.74 -14.10
N GLY A 179 27.01 -14.70 -14.06
CA GLY A 179 28.25 -14.60 -13.30
C GLY A 179 28.10 -14.98 -11.83
N TYR A 180 27.19 -15.92 -11.52
CA TYR A 180 26.97 -16.48 -10.19
C TYR A 180 26.49 -15.48 -9.14
N ALA A 181 25.86 -14.39 -9.58
CA ALA A 181 25.28 -13.39 -8.69
C ALA A 181 23.84 -13.78 -8.33
N ILE A 182 23.55 -13.80 -7.03
CA ILE A 182 22.22 -14.04 -6.44
C ILE A 182 22.06 -13.06 -5.27
N GLU A 183 20.85 -12.54 -5.07
CA GLU A 183 20.46 -11.80 -3.86
C GLU A 183 19.12 -12.34 -3.33
N GLU A 184 18.94 -12.26 -2.02
CA GLU A 184 17.71 -12.58 -1.30
C GLU A 184 17.15 -11.30 -0.66
N VAL A 185 15.86 -11.04 -0.87
CA VAL A 185 15.11 -10.01 -0.15
C VAL A 185 13.90 -10.62 0.50
N GLN A 186 13.52 -10.07 1.65
CA GLN A 186 12.37 -10.51 2.42
C GLN A 186 11.55 -9.32 2.86
N ALA A 187 10.23 -9.42 2.73
CA ALA A 187 9.31 -8.44 3.27
C ALA A 187 8.20 -9.11 4.07
N ILE A 188 7.77 -8.43 5.13
CA ILE A 188 6.47 -8.69 5.73
C ILE A 188 5.44 -7.86 4.98
N VAL A 189 4.41 -8.53 4.51
CA VAL A 189 3.30 -7.97 3.75
C VAL A 189 2.04 -8.08 4.60
N GLU A 190 1.28 -6.99 4.68
CA GLU A 190 0.06 -6.86 5.48
C GLU A 190 -1.12 -6.43 4.61
N ARG A 191 -2.32 -6.90 4.97
CA ARG A 191 -3.57 -6.41 4.40
C ARG A 191 -3.95 -5.07 5.07
N ASP A 192 -3.76 -3.95 4.36
CA ASP A 192 -4.11 -2.61 4.87
C ASP A 192 -5.63 -2.40 4.81
N ALA A 193 -6.34 -2.93 5.80
CA ALA A 193 -7.78 -2.70 5.98
C ALA A 193 -8.01 -1.46 6.86
N PHE A 194 -8.95 -0.60 6.47
CA PHE A 194 -9.42 0.44 7.39
C PHE A 194 -10.16 -0.18 8.60
N PRO A 195 -10.18 0.50 9.76
CA PRO A 195 -10.79 -0.03 10.97
C PRO A 195 -12.28 -0.39 10.77
N ALA A 196 -12.81 -1.23 11.66
CA ALA A 196 -14.20 -1.65 11.57
C ALA A 196 -15.18 -0.46 11.60
N MET A 197 -16.24 -0.56 10.80
CA MET A 197 -17.30 0.45 10.77
C MET A 197 -18.18 0.31 12.02
N PRO A 198 -18.39 1.38 12.81
CA PRO A 198 -19.08 1.31 14.10
C PRO A 198 -20.62 1.31 13.98
N ALA A 199 -21.17 1.63 12.81
CA ALA A 199 -22.61 1.74 12.55
C ALA A 199 -22.92 1.56 11.05
N THR A 200 -24.21 1.45 10.71
CA THR A 200 -24.67 1.46 9.30
C THR A 200 -24.36 2.79 8.63
N ILE A 201 -24.64 3.88 9.33
CA ILE A 201 -24.33 5.24 8.94
C ILE A 201 -23.51 5.83 10.09
N THR A 202 -22.25 6.13 9.83
CA THR A 202 -21.37 6.79 10.80
C THR A 202 -21.20 8.25 10.40
N MET A 203 -21.46 9.17 11.32
CA MET A 203 -21.31 10.61 11.07
C MET A 203 -20.37 11.22 12.10
N VAL A 204 -19.31 11.86 11.60
CA VAL A 204 -18.29 12.52 12.43
C VAL A 204 -18.43 14.02 12.30
N GLY A 205 -18.49 14.71 13.44
CA GLY A 205 -18.67 16.16 13.57
C GLY A 205 -19.35 16.53 14.89
N PRO A 206 -19.36 17.83 15.26
CA PRO A 206 -19.84 18.31 16.55
C PRO A 206 -21.37 18.24 16.71
N THR A 207 -22.11 18.35 15.60
CA THR A 207 -23.57 18.24 15.54
C THR A 207 -24.00 17.59 14.22
N ALA A 208 -24.08 16.26 14.19
CA ALA A 208 -24.51 15.52 13.00
C ALA A 208 -25.89 15.97 12.50
N ASN A 209 -26.00 16.26 11.20
CA ASN A 209 -27.25 16.63 10.53
C ASN A 209 -27.80 15.43 9.75
N PHE A 210 -28.56 14.58 10.42
CA PHE A 210 -29.19 13.40 9.84
C PHE A 210 -30.65 13.71 9.47
N ASP A 211 -31.11 13.26 8.31
CA ASP A 211 -32.52 13.20 7.92
C ASP A 211 -32.81 11.85 7.26
N GLY A 212 -33.65 11.04 7.93
CA GLY A 212 -34.11 9.74 7.46
C GLY A 212 -35.11 9.75 6.31
N GLY A 213 -35.66 10.93 6.01
CA GLY A 213 -36.74 11.13 5.06
C GLY A 213 -38.11 10.65 5.58
N ASN A 214 -39.17 11.34 5.14
CA ASN A 214 -40.54 11.08 5.58
C ASN A 214 -41.41 10.29 4.56
N SER A 215 -40.79 9.78 3.48
CA SER A 215 -41.47 9.00 2.42
C SER A 215 -41.95 7.61 2.90
N ASN A 216 -42.53 6.78 2.01
CA ASN A 216 -42.91 5.37 2.31
C ASN A 216 -41.84 4.68 3.17
N ALA A 217 -42.23 3.79 4.09
CA ALA A 217 -41.31 3.25 5.10
C ALA A 217 -40.06 2.64 4.44
N LYS A 218 -38.93 3.34 4.59
CA LYS A 218 -37.58 2.85 4.25
C LYS A 218 -37.10 2.02 5.42
N ALA A 219 -36.63 0.81 5.18
CA ALA A 219 -36.00 0.03 6.24
C ALA A 219 -34.59 0.57 6.48
N TYR A 220 -34.33 0.96 7.72
CA TYR A 220 -33.00 1.20 8.22
C TYR A 220 -32.64 0.07 9.17
N THR A 221 -31.58 -0.66 8.88
CA THR A 221 -31.18 -1.77 9.74
C THR A 221 -29.69 -1.75 10.07
N GLY A 222 -29.40 -1.82 11.36
CA GLY A 222 -28.06 -2.08 11.87
C GLY A 222 -27.79 -3.54 12.16
N ASN A 223 -28.78 -4.41 11.90
CA ASN A 223 -28.56 -5.85 11.88
C ASN A 223 -27.72 -6.20 10.67
N ASP A 224 -26.79 -7.13 10.87
CA ASP A 224 -26.00 -7.62 9.76
C ASP A 224 -26.88 -8.34 8.72
N CYS A 225 -26.46 -8.23 7.46
CA CYS A 225 -27.18 -8.77 6.31
C CYS A 225 -27.20 -10.31 6.31
N ALA A 226 -28.08 -10.88 5.50
CA ALA A 226 -28.07 -12.32 5.26
C ALA A 226 -26.72 -12.74 4.64
N GLY A 227 -26.06 -13.74 5.25
CA GLY A 227 -24.71 -14.16 4.90
C GLY A 227 -23.60 -13.43 5.66
N GLY A 228 -23.94 -12.39 6.43
CA GLY A 228 -23.07 -11.77 7.42
C GLY A 228 -22.91 -12.59 8.72
N ILE A 229 -22.36 -11.96 9.73
CA ILE A 229 -22.15 -12.50 11.07
C ILE A 229 -23.51 -12.60 11.77
N ALA A 230 -23.97 -13.84 11.97
CA ALA A 230 -25.27 -14.11 12.58
C ALA A 230 -25.36 -13.50 13.99
N GLY A 231 -26.38 -12.66 14.20
CA GLY A 231 -26.64 -12.00 15.49
C GLY A 231 -25.78 -10.75 15.73
N LEU A 232 -24.92 -10.34 14.79
CA LEU A 232 -24.26 -9.05 14.86
C LEU A 232 -25.27 -7.92 14.62
N SER A 233 -25.29 -6.95 15.52
CA SER A 233 -26.09 -5.75 15.41
C SER A 233 -25.29 -4.54 15.88
N LEU A 234 -25.22 -3.52 15.04
CA LEU A 234 -24.60 -2.22 15.32
C LEU A 234 -25.66 -1.11 15.26
N PRO A 235 -25.42 0.09 15.81
CA PRO A 235 -26.33 1.22 15.62
C PRO A 235 -26.66 1.45 14.14
N VAL A 236 -27.90 1.89 13.87
CA VAL A 236 -28.26 2.37 12.53
C VAL A 236 -27.47 3.64 12.25
N VAL A 237 -27.49 4.59 13.19
CA VAL A 237 -26.73 5.83 13.09
C VAL A 237 -25.77 5.92 14.27
N GLY A 238 -24.48 5.91 13.98
CA GLY A 238 -23.42 6.13 14.96
C GLY A 238 -22.88 7.55 14.82
N VAL A 239 -22.83 8.30 15.93
CA VAL A 239 -22.35 9.70 15.92
C VAL A 239 -21.37 9.98 17.06
N ILE A 240 -20.66 11.10 16.97
CA ILE A 240 -19.68 11.52 17.98
C ILE A 240 -20.27 12.59 18.89
N GLY A 241 -20.40 12.28 20.18
CA GLY A 241 -20.86 13.18 21.22
C GLY A 241 -22.39 13.21 21.40
N ALA A 242 -22.83 13.57 22.60
CA ALA A 242 -24.26 13.60 22.97
C ALA A 242 -25.06 14.67 22.21
N ALA A 243 -24.42 15.77 21.82
CA ALA A 243 -25.07 16.82 21.02
C ALA A 243 -25.42 16.32 19.62
N SER A 244 -24.48 15.61 18.96
CA SER A 244 -24.74 14.95 17.68
C SER A 244 -25.78 13.85 17.79
N GLU A 245 -25.82 13.09 18.89
CA GLU A 245 -26.83 12.06 19.14
C GLU A 245 -28.23 12.66 19.20
N THR A 246 -28.41 13.69 20.01
CA THR A 246 -29.69 14.43 20.11
C THR A 246 -30.11 15.00 18.75
N SER A 247 -29.16 15.54 17.98
CA SER A 247 -29.42 16.09 16.64
C SER A 247 -29.83 15.00 15.64
N ALA A 248 -29.15 13.86 15.66
CA ALA A 248 -29.44 12.75 14.74
C ALA A 248 -30.77 12.06 15.08
N GLU A 249 -31.12 11.92 16.37
CA GLU A 249 -32.43 11.41 16.80
C GLU A 249 -33.59 12.25 16.27
N ALA A 250 -33.43 13.58 16.18
CA ALA A 250 -34.45 14.47 15.63
C ALA A 250 -34.70 14.24 14.13
N GLY A 251 -33.70 13.72 13.42
CA GLY A 251 -33.77 13.30 12.01
C GLY A 251 -34.43 11.94 11.77
N VAL A 252 -34.74 11.19 12.84
CA VAL A 252 -35.42 9.90 12.72
C VAL A 252 -36.89 10.14 12.39
N HIS A 253 -37.28 9.71 11.20
CA HIS A 253 -38.65 9.80 10.72
C HIS A 253 -39.24 8.40 10.58
N LYS A 254 -40.51 8.23 10.98
CA LYS A 254 -41.19 6.91 11.02
C LYS A 254 -40.40 5.86 11.83
N PRO A 255 -40.23 6.05 13.15
CA PRO A 255 -39.33 5.24 13.98
C PRO A 255 -39.47 3.72 13.85
N GLY A 256 -40.66 3.19 13.55
CA GLY A 256 -40.87 1.76 13.32
C GLY A 256 -40.12 1.16 12.12
N SER A 257 -39.49 1.98 11.28
CA SER A 257 -38.68 1.53 10.15
C SER A 257 -37.18 1.40 10.47
N TYR A 258 -36.77 1.73 11.70
CA TYR A 258 -35.40 1.64 12.19
C TYR A 258 -35.28 0.44 13.13
N THR A 259 -34.32 -0.45 12.88
CA THR A 259 -34.12 -1.67 13.67
C THR A 259 -32.64 -1.98 13.86
N SER A 260 -32.24 -2.34 15.08
CA SER A 260 -30.92 -2.92 15.33
C SER A 260 -30.97 -3.76 16.60
N GLY A 261 -30.70 -5.06 16.47
CA GLY A 261 -30.85 -6.04 17.53
C GLY A 261 -32.26 -5.99 18.12
N ALA A 262 -32.33 -5.69 19.41
CA ALA A 262 -33.59 -5.50 20.14
C ALA A 262 -34.12 -4.05 20.07
N ASN A 263 -33.34 -3.10 19.58
CA ASN A 263 -33.68 -1.68 19.55
C ASN A 263 -34.47 -1.32 18.29
N THR A 264 -35.36 -0.34 18.42
CA THR A 264 -36.17 0.20 17.32
C THR A 264 -36.26 1.72 17.41
N GLY A 265 -36.47 2.41 16.29
CA GLY A 265 -36.66 3.86 16.31
C GLY A 265 -35.42 4.63 16.75
N VAL A 266 -35.62 5.66 17.57
CA VAL A 266 -34.55 6.55 18.04
C VAL A 266 -33.46 5.81 18.83
N ASP A 267 -33.81 4.72 19.52
CA ASP A 267 -32.87 3.89 20.29
C ASP A 267 -31.84 3.14 19.40
N THR A 268 -31.96 3.27 18.08
CA THR A 268 -30.97 2.76 17.10
C THR A 268 -29.92 3.80 16.70
N VAL A 269 -30.08 5.05 17.17
CA VAL A 269 -29.07 6.10 17.10
C VAL A 269 -28.22 6.00 18.36
N THR A 270 -26.90 6.12 18.25
CA THR A 270 -26.01 5.97 19.40
C THR A 270 -24.78 6.85 19.29
N ASN A 271 -24.42 7.48 20.40
CA ASN A 271 -23.10 8.09 20.58
C ASN A 271 -22.01 7.00 20.69
N VAL A 272 -21.23 6.84 19.63
CA VAL A 272 -20.17 5.81 19.52
C VAL A 272 -18.79 6.30 19.94
N SER A 273 -18.67 7.47 20.58
CA SER A 273 -17.37 8.12 20.86
C SER A 273 -16.36 7.23 21.61
N ASN A 274 -16.84 6.30 22.44
CA ASN A 274 -16.02 5.41 23.28
C ASN A 274 -15.81 4.02 22.67
N THR A 275 -16.53 3.68 21.60
CA THR A 275 -16.49 2.36 20.96
C THR A 275 -15.90 2.40 19.55
N ILE A 276 -15.94 3.56 18.89
CA ILE A 276 -15.32 3.78 17.59
C ILE A 276 -13.79 3.79 17.70
N ASP A 277 -13.13 3.25 16.68
CA ASP A 277 -11.67 3.37 16.53
C ASP A 277 -11.26 4.86 16.58
N PRO A 278 -10.25 5.25 17.38
CA PRO A 278 -9.78 6.62 17.46
C PRO A 278 -9.40 7.25 16.11
N ALA A 279 -8.89 6.47 15.15
CA ALA A 279 -8.51 6.96 13.83
C ALA A 279 -9.70 7.55 13.06
N TRP A 280 -10.92 7.08 13.31
CA TRP A 280 -12.13 7.63 12.68
C TRP A 280 -12.52 9.01 13.22
N LYS A 281 -12.03 9.41 14.39
CA LYS A 281 -12.29 10.74 14.99
C LYS A 281 -11.21 11.75 14.65
N ASP A 282 -10.04 11.27 14.24
CA ASP A 282 -8.88 12.10 13.94
C ASP A 282 -8.98 12.61 12.50
N CYS A 283 -9.05 13.93 12.35
CA CYS A 283 -9.21 14.56 11.05
C CYS A 283 -7.98 14.37 10.17
N ASP A 284 -6.78 14.46 10.73
CA ASP A 284 -5.53 14.25 9.98
C ASP A 284 -5.42 12.79 9.55
N ALA A 285 -5.80 11.84 10.41
CA ALA A 285 -5.84 10.42 10.04
C ALA A 285 -6.84 10.14 8.90
N LEU A 286 -8.00 10.80 8.91
CA LEU A 286 -8.99 10.71 7.82
C LEU A 286 -8.47 11.30 6.52
N HIS A 287 -7.78 12.45 6.58
CA HIS A 287 -7.14 13.08 5.43
C HIS A 287 -6.04 12.18 4.83
N ASP A 288 -5.17 11.61 5.67
CA ASP A 288 -4.13 10.67 5.25
C ASP A 288 -4.72 9.38 4.66
N LEU A 289 -5.79 8.85 5.27
CA LEU A 289 -6.52 7.70 4.74
C LEU A 289 -7.11 8.01 3.36
N ALA A 290 -7.68 9.21 3.16
CA ALA A 290 -8.16 9.65 1.86
C ALA A 290 -7.04 9.59 0.81
N GLY A 291 -5.81 9.97 1.18
CA GLY A 291 -4.65 9.97 0.30
C GLY A 291 -4.19 8.57 -0.08
N LYS A 292 -4.22 7.65 0.90
CA LYS A 292 -3.95 6.23 0.67
C LYS A 292 -4.99 5.60 -0.25
N VAL A 293 -6.28 5.80 0.03
CA VAL A 293 -7.38 5.28 -0.79
C VAL A 293 -7.32 5.85 -2.21
N ARG A 294 -7.04 7.16 -2.36
CA ARG A 294 -6.84 7.79 -3.68
C ARG A 294 -5.71 7.14 -4.46
N SER A 295 -4.60 6.80 -3.81
CA SER A 295 -3.43 6.18 -4.44
C SER A 295 -3.67 4.71 -4.81
N ALA A 296 -4.51 4.02 -4.03
CA ALA A 296 -4.88 2.62 -4.24
C ALA A 296 -6.11 2.42 -5.15
N ALA A 297 -6.79 3.51 -5.55
CA ALA A 297 -8.04 3.42 -6.31
C ALA A 297 -7.85 2.86 -7.73
N ASP A 298 -8.74 1.98 -8.15
CA ASP A 298 -8.86 1.53 -9.55
C ASP A 298 -9.22 2.68 -10.49
N LEU A 299 -9.93 3.68 -9.95
CA LEU A 299 -10.39 4.85 -10.67
C LEU A 299 -10.36 6.08 -9.78
N VAL A 300 -9.55 7.06 -10.17
CA VAL A 300 -9.63 8.43 -9.66
C VAL A 300 -10.35 9.29 -10.69
N GLY A 301 -11.43 9.93 -10.29
CA GLY A 301 -12.32 10.66 -11.18
C GLY A 301 -12.87 11.95 -10.57
N ASN A 302 -13.79 12.58 -11.28
CA ASN A 302 -14.50 13.80 -10.86
C ASN A 302 -16.00 13.69 -11.21
N ALA A 303 -16.73 14.80 -11.15
CA ALA A 303 -18.15 14.89 -11.52
C ALA A 303 -18.52 14.31 -12.89
N SER A 304 -17.57 14.26 -13.85
CA SER A 304 -17.79 13.73 -15.21
C SER A 304 -17.54 12.24 -15.34
N THR A 305 -17.19 11.55 -14.25
CA THR A 305 -16.88 10.11 -14.26
C THR A 305 -18.10 9.30 -14.71
N PRO A 306 -18.00 8.47 -15.77
CA PRO A 306 -19.12 7.69 -16.26
C PRO A 306 -19.66 6.71 -15.19
N ASN A 307 -20.96 6.70 -14.95
CA ASN A 307 -21.56 5.81 -13.95
C ASN A 307 -21.26 4.31 -14.18
N GLY A 308 -21.07 3.90 -15.43
CA GLY A 308 -20.72 2.51 -15.77
C GLY A 308 -19.31 2.08 -15.35
N SER A 309 -18.46 2.99 -14.88
CA SER A 309 -17.09 2.64 -14.44
C SER A 309 -16.98 2.34 -12.95
N LEU A 310 -18.04 2.54 -12.15
CA LEU A 310 -17.99 2.52 -10.67
C LEU A 310 -17.88 1.13 -10.02
N GLY A 311 -17.84 0.05 -10.81
CA GLY A 311 -17.87 -1.32 -10.29
C GLY A 311 -19.29 -1.82 -10.02
N THR A 312 -19.40 -3.09 -9.64
CA THR A 312 -20.67 -3.76 -9.32
C THR A 312 -20.47 -4.67 -8.10
N ALA A 313 -21.54 -5.15 -7.47
CA ALA A 313 -21.42 -6.10 -6.36
C ALA A 313 -20.64 -7.40 -6.71
N ALA A 314 -20.67 -7.84 -7.98
CA ALA A 314 -19.97 -9.02 -8.46
C ALA A 314 -18.53 -8.74 -8.95
N ALA A 315 -18.21 -7.47 -9.18
CA ALA A 315 -16.90 -6.99 -9.60
C ALA A 315 -16.67 -5.62 -8.93
N PRO A 316 -16.41 -5.64 -7.61
CA PRO A 316 -16.25 -4.41 -6.83
C PRO A 316 -15.03 -3.63 -7.32
N LYS A 317 -15.04 -2.32 -7.11
CA LYS A 317 -13.90 -1.44 -7.40
C LYS A 317 -13.67 -0.45 -6.27
N ILE A 318 -12.44 0.01 -6.13
CA ILE A 318 -12.10 1.18 -5.31
C ILE A 318 -12.17 2.41 -6.22
N VAL A 319 -13.17 3.25 -6.00
CA VAL A 319 -13.41 4.47 -6.77
C VAL A 319 -13.25 5.69 -5.88
N TYR A 320 -12.41 6.61 -6.31
CA TYR A 320 -12.17 7.89 -5.64
C TYR A 320 -12.63 9.04 -6.53
N ILE A 321 -13.62 9.81 -6.09
CA ILE A 321 -14.15 10.96 -6.81
C ILE A 321 -13.77 12.26 -6.10
N GLU A 322 -13.08 13.12 -6.84
CA GLU A 322 -12.76 14.48 -6.45
C GLU A 322 -13.92 15.42 -6.78
N GLY A 323 -14.48 16.00 -5.72
CA GLY A 323 -15.62 16.93 -5.80
C GLY A 323 -16.96 16.23 -5.71
N ASP A 324 -18.00 16.93 -6.18
CA ASP A 324 -19.37 16.45 -6.10
C ASP A 324 -19.63 15.36 -7.16
N TYR A 325 -20.44 14.35 -6.82
CA TYR A 325 -20.73 13.23 -7.71
C TYR A 325 -22.18 12.77 -7.63
N THR A 326 -22.74 12.36 -8.76
CA THR A 326 -24.10 11.81 -8.85
C THR A 326 -24.11 10.38 -9.37
N VAL A 327 -24.62 9.47 -8.54
CA VAL A 327 -24.96 8.10 -8.93
C VAL A 327 -26.33 8.10 -9.62
N ALA A 328 -26.34 7.71 -10.88
CA ALA A 328 -27.51 7.71 -11.75
C ALA A 328 -28.51 6.62 -11.36
N SER A 329 -29.79 6.86 -11.64
CA SER A 329 -30.90 6.05 -11.13
C SER A 329 -30.96 4.60 -11.59
N SER A 330 -30.30 4.24 -12.68
CA SER A 330 -30.26 2.86 -13.18
C SER A 330 -29.05 2.06 -12.68
N LEU A 331 -28.16 2.67 -11.89
CA LEU A 331 -26.94 2.00 -11.46
C LEU A 331 -27.15 1.19 -10.18
N ASN A 332 -26.67 -0.04 -10.19
CA ASN A 332 -26.40 -0.82 -8.99
C ASN A 332 -24.88 -0.99 -8.87
N GLY A 333 -24.24 -0.06 -8.16
CA GLY A 333 -22.79 -0.03 -7.98
C GLY A 333 -22.34 -0.95 -6.85
N GLY A 334 -21.04 -1.24 -6.81
CA GLY A 334 -20.48 -1.95 -5.67
C GLY A 334 -18.97 -1.82 -5.58
N GLY A 335 -18.46 -1.98 -4.36
CA GLY A 335 -17.08 -1.65 -4.03
C GLY A 335 -16.97 -0.52 -2.99
N LEU A 336 -15.84 0.16 -3.00
CA LEU A 336 -15.62 1.40 -2.26
C LEU A 336 -15.92 2.60 -3.15
N LEU A 337 -16.76 3.50 -2.70
CA LEU A 337 -16.91 4.82 -3.32
C LEU A 337 -16.53 5.90 -2.32
N TRP A 338 -15.40 6.56 -2.57
CA TRP A 338 -14.96 7.74 -1.85
C TRP A 338 -15.33 8.99 -2.64
N VAL A 339 -16.00 9.95 -2.01
CA VAL A 339 -16.37 11.23 -2.62
C VAL A 339 -15.96 12.37 -1.70
N THR A 340 -15.16 13.30 -2.22
CA THR A 340 -14.70 14.45 -1.43
C THR A 340 -15.71 15.59 -1.38
N GLY A 341 -16.69 15.63 -2.28
CA GLY A 341 -17.75 16.62 -2.29
C GLY A 341 -19.09 16.08 -1.77
N THR A 342 -20.17 16.53 -2.41
CA THR A 342 -21.52 16.02 -2.20
C THR A 342 -21.74 14.75 -3.01
N LEU A 343 -22.13 13.66 -2.35
CA LEU A 343 -22.55 12.42 -3.02
C LEU A 343 -24.07 12.39 -3.15
N THR A 344 -24.56 12.41 -4.39
CA THR A 344 -26.00 12.36 -4.69
C THR A 344 -26.40 11.02 -5.30
N PHE A 345 -27.33 10.31 -4.66
CA PHE A 345 -28.02 9.16 -5.24
C PHE A 345 -29.33 9.60 -5.88
N SER A 346 -29.49 9.35 -7.19
CA SER A 346 -30.73 9.68 -7.91
C SER A 346 -31.66 8.48 -7.99
N GLY A 347 -32.95 8.64 -7.68
CA GLY A 347 -34.00 7.64 -7.91
C GLY A 347 -33.70 6.24 -7.39
N ASN A 348 -33.62 5.26 -8.29
CA ASN A 348 -33.37 3.84 -7.99
C ASN A 348 -31.87 3.47 -7.83
N ALA A 349 -30.96 4.45 -7.75
CA ALA A 349 -29.55 4.19 -7.55
C ALA A 349 -29.32 3.34 -6.28
N ALA A 350 -28.53 2.27 -6.41
CA ALA A 350 -28.22 1.32 -5.36
C ALA A 350 -26.70 1.12 -5.24
N TRP A 351 -26.25 0.72 -4.05
CA TRP A 351 -24.85 0.45 -3.76
C TRP A 351 -24.68 -0.76 -2.84
N THR A 352 -23.72 -1.62 -3.17
CA THR A 352 -23.29 -2.73 -2.30
C THR A 352 -21.81 -2.59 -1.97
N GLY A 353 -21.49 -2.25 -0.72
CA GLY A 353 -20.12 -2.00 -0.27
C GLY A 353 -20.05 -0.77 0.63
N THR A 354 -18.90 -0.09 0.62
CA THR A 354 -18.62 1.00 1.55
C THR A 354 -18.70 2.35 0.84
N LEU A 355 -19.43 3.29 1.44
CA LEU A 355 -19.52 4.67 0.98
C LEU A 355 -18.74 5.57 1.94
N PHE A 356 -17.72 6.27 1.43
CA PHE A 356 -17.00 7.30 2.15
C PHE A 356 -17.35 8.66 1.55
N ILE A 357 -18.05 9.48 2.33
CA ILE A 357 -18.37 10.86 1.99
C ILE A 357 -17.51 11.72 2.90
N VAL A 358 -16.23 11.83 2.55
CA VAL A 358 -15.19 12.43 3.39
C VAL A 358 -14.50 13.54 2.61
N GLY A 359 -14.73 14.76 3.08
CA GLY A 359 -14.37 16.02 2.43
C GLY A 359 -15.42 17.06 2.82
N LYS A 360 -16.39 17.40 1.97
CA LYS A 360 -17.56 18.21 2.37
C LYS A 360 -18.51 17.48 3.33
N GLY A 361 -18.44 16.14 3.39
CA GLY A 361 -19.27 15.34 4.28
C GLY A 361 -20.78 15.47 4.03
N ASN A 362 -21.21 15.53 2.77
CA ASN A 362 -22.61 15.74 2.40
C ASN A 362 -23.15 14.60 1.53
N PHE A 363 -24.02 13.76 2.10
CA PHE A 363 -24.76 12.74 1.37
C PHE A 363 -26.19 13.21 1.10
N GLN A 364 -26.68 12.99 -0.14
CA GLN A 364 -28.03 13.33 -0.55
C GLN A 364 -28.66 12.20 -1.35
N ARG A 365 -29.93 11.88 -1.09
CA ARG A 365 -30.76 11.07 -1.99
C ARG A 365 -31.90 11.90 -2.57
N ASN A 366 -31.90 12.04 -3.89
CA ASN A 366 -32.90 12.79 -4.64
C ASN A 366 -33.81 11.90 -5.48
N GLY A 367 -35.09 12.25 -5.58
CA GLY A 367 -36.09 11.52 -6.36
C GLY A 367 -36.68 10.31 -5.64
N GLY A 368 -37.64 9.63 -6.28
CA GLY A 368 -38.28 8.43 -5.74
C GLY A 368 -37.61 7.15 -6.23
N GLY A 369 -37.61 6.09 -5.41
CA GLY A 369 -37.12 4.79 -5.85
C GLY A 369 -36.91 3.77 -4.74
N ASN A 370 -36.44 2.58 -5.11
CA ASN A 370 -36.20 1.44 -4.21
C ASN A 370 -34.72 1.02 -4.21
N GLY A 371 -33.81 1.93 -4.58
CA GLY A 371 -32.38 1.65 -4.63
C GLY A 371 -31.82 1.50 -3.22
N ALA A 372 -31.39 0.29 -2.88
CA ALA A 372 -30.89 -0.03 -1.54
C ALA A 372 -29.40 0.31 -1.39
N LEU A 373 -29.00 0.66 -0.17
CA LEU A 373 -27.62 0.78 0.27
C LEU A 373 -27.33 -0.38 1.22
N SER A 374 -26.42 -1.27 0.83
CA SER A 374 -26.03 -2.44 1.61
C SER A 374 -24.53 -2.40 1.90
N GLY A 375 -24.15 -2.30 3.18
CA GLY A 375 -22.76 -2.17 3.62
C GLY A 375 -22.64 -1.14 4.73
N ALA A 376 -21.79 -0.13 4.58
CA ALA A 376 -21.72 0.97 5.55
C ALA A 376 -21.41 2.30 4.87
N SER A 377 -21.96 3.37 5.44
CA SER A 377 -21.71 4.74 5.03
C SER A 377 -20.94 5.47 6.12
N PHE A 378 -19.85 6.14 5.76
CA PHE A 378 -19.07 6.99 6.64
C PHE A 378 -19.06 8.42 6.10
N VAL A 379 -19.49 9.38 6.93
CA VAL A 379 -19.64 10.79 6.56
C VAL A 379 -18.84 11.66 7.50
N ALA A 380 -17.90 12.42 6.95
CA ALA A 380 -17.11 13.38 7.70
C ALA A 380 -16.85 14.63 6.86
N ASN A 381 -17.07 15.80 7.46
CA ASN A 381 -16.71 17.06 6.84
C ASN A 381 -15.33 17.49 7.34
N ILE A 382 -14.31 17.35 6.50
CA ILE A 382 -12.91 17.66 6.81
C ILE A 382 -12.28 18.67 5.83
N ALA A 383 -13.03 19.14 4.83
CA ALA A 383 -12.56 20.01 3.74
C ALA A 383 -12.38 21.49 4.12
N GLY A 384 -12.35 21.82 5.42
CA GLY A 384 -12.25 23.20 5.89
C GLY A 384 -13.39 24.13 5.43
N PRO A 385 -13.25 25.44 5.66
CA PRO A 385 -14.24 26.45 5.25
C PRO A 385 -14.40 26.64 3.74
N ASP A 386 -13.38 26.35 2.93
CA ASP A 386 -13.48 26.50 1.47
C ASP A 386 -14.28 25.35 0.80
N GLY A 387 -14.50 24.25 1.54
CA GLY A 387 -15.27 23.09 1.12
C GLY A 387 -14.59 22.29 0.02
N GLN A 388 -13.27 22.40 -0.14
CA GLN A 388 -12.45 21.63 -1.06
C GLN A 388 -11.46 20.78 -0.26
N MET A 389 -11.29 19.53 -0.67
CA MET A 389 -10.21 18.70 -0.14
C MET A 389 -8.90 19.02 -0.86
N TRP A 390 -7.78 18.73 -0.19
CA TRP A 390 -6.40 18.93 -0.66
C TRP A 390 -5.95 20.38 -0.66
N THR A 391 -6.46 21.16 0.28
CA THR A 391 -6.16 22.58 0.47
C THR A 391 -5.52 22.80 1.84
N SER A 392 -4.97 24.01 2.06
CA SER A 392 -4.24 24.29 3.31
C SER A 392 -5.13 24.39 4.54
N ASP A 393 -6.44 24.59 4.35
CA ASP A 393 -7.46 24.71 5.38
C ASP A 393 -8.17 23.39 5.69
N ASP A 394 -7.77 22.28 5.08
CA ASP A 394 -8.24 20.95 5.47
C ASP A 394 -8.07 20.74 6.98
N CYS A 395 -9.11 20.21 7.61
CA CYS A 395 -9.24 20.01 9.05
C CYS A 395 -9.23 21.27 9.92
N SER A 396 -9.17 22.46 9.33
CA SER A 396 -9.28 23.70 10.10
C SER A 396 -10.71 23.96 10.55
N GLY A 397 -10.83 24.69 11.65
CA GLY A 397 -12.10 25.21 12.12
C GLY A 397 -12.70 26.27 11.17
N PRO A 398 -13.83 26.90 11.57
CA PRO A 398 -14.48 27.93 10.77
C PRO A 398 -13.61 29.15 10.41
N ASP A 399 -12.47 29.35 11.09
CA ASP A 399 -11.54 30.43 10.82
C ASP A 399 -10.57 30.17 9.65
N GLY A 400 -10.48 28.93 9.17
CA GLY A 400 -9.62 28.53 8.06
C GLY A 400 -8.14 28.37 8.45
N ILE A 401 -7.80 28.37 9.74
CA ILE A 401 -6.42 28.34 10.23
C ILE A 401 -6.16 27.02 10.95
N LYS A 402 -5.29 26.19 10.39
CA LYS A 402 -4.85 24.94 11.03
C LYS A 402 -3.92 25.21 12.23
N GLY A 403 -4.04 24.39 13.27
CA GLY A 403 -3.28 24.43 14.51
C GLY A 403 -3.96 25.18 15.65
N THR A 404 -5.27 25.43 15.53
CA THR A 404 -6.08 26.15 16.54
C THR A 404 -6.95 25.18 17.32
N THR A 405 -7.65 25.67 18.34
CA THR A 405 -8.48 24.84 19.22
C THR A 405 -9.81 24.40 18.62
N ASP A 406 -10.21 25.00 17.51
CA ASP A 406 -11.46 24.72 16.79
C ASP A 406 -11.27 23.79 15.58
N ASP A 407 -10.06 23.29 15.36
CA ASP A 407 -9.74 22.26 14.36
C ASP A 407 -10.52 20.96 14.59
N GLY A 408 -10.78 20.26 13.50
CA GLY A 408 -11.42 18.95 13.47
C GLY A 408 -12.52 18.85 12.42
N ALA A 409 -13.27 17.75 12.49
CA ALA A 409 -14.38 17.54 11.56
C ALA A 409 -15.51 18.55 11.83
N ALA A 410 -15.94 19.26 10.79
CA ALA A 410 -17.11 20.11 10.81
C ALA A 410 -18.41 19.30 10.73
N VAL A 411 -19.56 19.98 10.59
CA VAL A 411 -20.87 19.31 10.52
C VAL A 411 -20.97 18.42 9.27
N ALA A 412 -21.17 17.13 9.51
CA ALA A 412 -21.54 16.14 8.50
C ALA A 412 -23.06 16.12 8.26
N THR A 413 -23.48 15.97 7.01
CA THR A 413 -24.88 15.90 6.59
C THR A 413 -25.18 14.59 5.88
N TYR A 414 -26.26 13.91 6.29
CA TYR A 414 -26.81 12.74 5.61
C TYR A 414 -28.31 12.95 5.41
N ASP A 415 -28.68 13.32 4.18
CA ASP A 415 -30.06 13.62 3.80
C ASP A 415 -30.60 12.51 2.89
N ASN A 416 -31.56 11.75 3.41
CA ASN A 416 -32.28 10.72 2.66
C ASN A 416 -33.75 11.08 2.39
N ALA A 417 -34.07 12.39 2.29
CA ALA A 417 -35.42 12.91 2.09
C ALA A 417 -36.09 12.51 0.75
N GLY A 418 -35.36 11.86 -0.15
CA GLY A 418 -35.90 11.28 -1.38
C GLY A 418 -37.08 10.31 -1.15
N GLY A 419 -37.95 10.18 -2.16
CA GLY A 419 -39.12 9.31 -2.12
C GLY A 419 -38.82 7.81 -2.16
N GLY A 420 -39.83 6.96 -1.92
CA GLY A 420 -39.76 5.50 -2.12
C GLY A 420 -39.06 4.70 -1.01
N ASN A 421 -38.80 3.41 -1.27
CA ASN A 421 -38.35 2.40 -0.29
C ASN A 421 -36.85 2.06 -0.43
N GLY A 422 -35.99 3.07 -0.61
CA GLY A 422 -34.55 2.87 -0.65
C GLY A 422 -34.00 2.48 0.73
N ASP A 423 -33.97 1.17 1.01
CA ASP A 423 -33.51 0.61 2.28
C ASP A 423 -32.01 0.86 2.49
N THR A 424 -31.61 1.07 3.75
CA THR A 424 -30.20 1.23 4.15
C THR A 424 -29.88 0.23 5.24
N GLY A 425 -28.93 -0.67 4.98
CA GLY A 425 -28.64 -1.79 5.88
C GLY A 425 -27.16 -2.06 6.06
N TYR A 426 -26.78 -2.42 7.29
CA TYR A 426 -25.44 -2.91 7.58
C TYR A 426 -25.19 -4.25 6.90
N CYS A 427 -24.02 -4.41 6.29
CA CYS A 427 -23.64 -5.69 5.69
C CYS A 427 -22.13 -5.91 5.78
N SER A 428 -21.71 -6.71 6.76
CA SER A 428 -20.30 -7.02 7.01
C SER A 428 -19.64 -7.71 5.82
N THR A 429 -20.35 -8.60 5.11
CA THR A 429 -19.83 -9.24 3.91
C THR A 429 -19.61 -8.27 2.76
N ALA A 430 -20.51 -7.30 2.57
CA ALA A 430 -20.32 -6.25 1.58
C ALA A 430 -19.11 -5.36 1.92
N ILE A 431 -18.94 -4.98 3.19
CA ILE A 431 -17.79 -4.20 3.66
C ILE A 431 -16.49 -5.00 3.49
N LYS A 432 -16.50 -6.29 3.83
CA LYS A 432 -15.34 -7.16 3.75
C LYS A 432 -14.87 -7.37 2.31
N ASN A 433 -15.80 -7.60 1.40
CA ASN A 433 -15.50 -7.72 -0.03
C ASN A 433 -14.77 -6.49 -0.57
N VAL A 434 -15.01 -5.31 0.01
CA VAL A 434 -14.30 -4.07 -0.33
C VAL A 434 -12.89 -4.05 0.24
N GLN A 435 -12.71 -4.42 1.51
CA GLN A 435 -11.39 -4.44 2.15
C GLN A 435 -10.41 -5.39 1.42
N GLN A 436 -10.94 -6.44 0.80
CA GLN A 436 -10.15 -7.39 0.02
C GLN A 436 -9.60 -6.83 -1.29
N GLU A 437 -10.10 -5.70 -1.77
CA GLU A 437 -9.60 -5.04 -3.01
C GLU A 437 -8.34 -4.20 -2.77
N PHE A 438 -8.01 -3.86 -1.51
CA PHE A 438 -6.86 -3.02 -1.19
C PHE A 438 -5.53 -3.72 -1.50
N PRO A 439 -4.55 -3.01 -2.10
CA PRO A 439 -3.20 -3.53 -2.25
C PRO A 439 -2.58 -3.87 -0.90
N PHE A 440 -1.85 -4.99 -0.85
CA PHE A 440 -1.07 -5.30 0.34
C PHE A 440 0.11 -4.35 0.48
N VAL A 441 0.41 -3.96 1.73
CA VAL A 441 1.48 -3.03 2.06
C VAL A 441 2.69 -3.77 2.62
N VAL A 442 3.89 -3.28 2.32
CA VAL A 442 5.13 -3.77 2.92
C VAL A 442 5.34 -3.04 4.24
N VAL A 443 5.39 -3.78 5.35
CA VAL A 443 5.55 -3.20 6.70
C VAL A 443 6.93 -3.43 7.30
N ASP A 444 7.67 -4.40 6.78
CA ASP A 444 9.08 -4.60 7.11
C ASP A 444 9.81 -5.15 5.89
N PHE A 445 11.09 -4.80 5.73
CA PHE A 445 11.92 -5.21 4.60
C PHE A 445 13.36 -5.46 5.05
N ARG A 446 13.96 -6.53 4.55
CA ARG A 446 15.38 -6.81 4.72
C ARG A 446 16.01 -7.44 3.48
N GLN A 447 17.26 -7.03 3.23
CA GLN A 447 18.19 -7.71 2.31
C GLN A 447 19.05 -8.70 3.11
N ARG A 448 19.37 -9.86 2.53
CA ARG A 448 20.18 -10.90 3.19
C ARG A 448 21.47 -11.23 2.46
#